data_AF-A0A1V6IS36-F1
#
_entry.id   AF-A0A1V6IS36-F1
#
_cell.length_a   1.000
_cell.length_b   1.000
_cell.length_c   1.000
_cell.angle_alpha   90.00
_cell.angle_beta   90.00
_cell.angle_gamma   90.00
#
_symmetry.space_group_name_H-M   'P 1'
#
loop_
_entity.id
_entity.type
_entity.pdbx_description
1 polymer ?
#
loop_
_entity_poly.entity_id
_entity_poly.type
_entity_poly.pdbx_seq_one_letter_code
_entity_poly.pdbx_strand_id
1 'polypeptide(L)' 'MNTTTKLPPRSRCLTPGQAEEIYGIRRNALKRAWQERRLPVYKLGHRSVLIDARDIEAFLARCRVDALRA' A
#
# COMPACT_ATOMS: atom_id res chain seq x y z
N MET A 1 -3.62 -21.18 12.99
CA MET A 1 -4.16 -20.95 11.63
C MET A 1 -3.15 -20.12 10.85
N ASN A 2 -2.24 -20.75 10.10
CA ASN A 2 -1.33 -20.02 9.22
C ASN A 2 -2.11 -19.57 7.99
N THR A 3 -2.68 -18.37 8.03
CA THR A 3 -3.15 -17.71 6.81
C THR A 3 -1.91 -17.31 6.03
N THR A 4 -1.42 -18.21 5.17
CA THR A 4 -0.46 -17.86 4.13
C THR A 4 -1.16 -16.82 3.27
N THR A 5 -1.00 -15.53 3.59
CA THR A 5 -1.63 -14.43 2.88
C THR A 5 -1.20 -14.56 1.43
N LYS A 6 -2.10 -15.05 0.59
CA LYS A 6 -1.81 -15.31 -0.82
C LYS A 6 -1.37 -13.98 -1.41
N LEU A 7 -0.13 -13.93 -1.90
CA LEU A 7 0.39 -12.73 -2.53
C LEU A 7 -0.57 -12.31 -3.66
N PRO A 8 -0.83 -11.00 -3.82
CA PRO A 8 -1.60 -10.52 -4.95
C PRO A 8 -0.94 -10.96 -6.26
N PRO A 9 -1.71 -11.00 -7.37
CA PRO A 9 -1.13 -11.18 -8.68
C PRO A 9 0.00 -10.18 -8.91
N ARG A 10 1.15 -10.66 -9.42
CA ARG A 10 2.34 -9.82 -9.63
C ARG A 10 2.06 -8.58 -10.48
N SER A 11 1.12 -8.66 -11.42
CA SER A 11 0.68 -7.54 -12.25
C SER A 11 0.09 -6.36 -11.46
N ARG A 12 -0.31 -6.58 -10.20
CA ARG A 12 -0.91 -5.58 -9.31
C ARG A 12 -0.01 -5.15 -8.16
N CYS A 13 1.14 -5.81 -8.00
CA CYS A 13 2.10 -5.50 -6.96
C CYS A 13 3.05 -4.41 -7.43
N LEU A 14 3.08 -3.30 -6.69
CA LEU A 14 3.94 -2.15 -6.96
C LEU A 14 4.99 -2.01 -5.88
N THR A 15 6.20 -1.64 -6.27
CA THR A 15 7.19 -1.13 -5.32
C THR A 15 6.78 0.26 -4.81
N PRO A 16 7.30 0.73 -3.67
CA PRO A 16 7.03 2.08 -3.20
C PRO A 16 7.41 3.18 -4.20
N GLY A 17 8.43 2.96 -5.03
CA GLY A 17 8.82 3.90 -6.09
C GLY A 17 7.77 3.95 -7.21
N GLN A 18 7.32 2.79 -7.69
CA GLN A 18 6.25 2.73 -8.69
C GLN A 18 4.93 3.31 -8.17
N ALA A 19 4.60 3.06 -6.90
CA ALA A 19 3.42 3.65 -6.27
C ALA A 19 3.50 5.19 -6.21
N GLU A 20 4.70 5.75 -5.96
CA GLU A 20 4.94 7.20 -6.00
C GLU A 20 4.77 7.75 -7.42
N GLU A 21 5.30 7.09 -8.43
CA GLU A 21 5.18 7.51 -9.84
C GLU A 21 3.75 7.44 -10.37
N ILE A 22 3.02 6.36 -10.07
CA ILE A 22 1.68 6.10 -10.62
C ILE A 22 0.60 6.91 -9.90
N TYR A 23 0.65 6.96 -8.57
CA TYR A 23 -0.40 7.59 -7.76
C TYR A 23 -0.02 8.98 -7.23
N GLY A 24 1.21 9.44 -7.45
CA GLY A 24 1.69 10.73 -6.95
C GLY A 24 1.86 10.80 -5.42
N ILE A 25 1.87 9.64 -4.74
CA ILE A 25 1.98 9.58 -3.27
C ILE A 25 3.45 9.52 -2.87
N ARG A 26 3.91 10.51 -2.09
CA ARG A 26 5.30 10.51 -1.58
C ARG A 26 5.62 9.23 -0.81
N ARG A 27 6.82 8.68 -1.04
CA ARG A 27 7.31 7.48 -0.32
C ARG A 27 7.21 7.57 1.20
N ASN A 28 7.46 8.75 1.78
CA ASN A 28 7.33 8.96 3.22
C ASN A 28 5.88 8.82 3.72
N ALA A 29 4.90 9.25 2.92
CA ALA A 29 3.49 9.11 3.24
C ALA A 29 3.05 7.64 3.16
N LEU A 30 3.48 6.91 2.12
CA LEU A 30 3.30 5.45 2.04
C LEU A 30 3.91 4.76 3.26
N LYS A 31 5.13 5.17 3.64
CA LYS A 31 5.85 4.63 4.79
C LYS A 31 5.09 4.80 6.09
N ARG A 32 4.59 6.00 6.32
CA ARG A 32 3.75 6.31 7.48
C ARG A 32 2.46 5.49 7.48
N ALA A 33 1.77 5.42 6.34
CA ALA A 33 0.51 4.69 6.22
C ALA A 33 0.65 3.18 6.53
N TRP A 34 1.74 2.53 6.09
CA TRP A 34 1.96 1.13 6.45
C TRP A 34 2.41 0.94 7.91
N GLN A 35 3.17 1.88 8.48
CA GLN A 35 3.58 1.83 9.89
C GLN A 35 2.37 1.98 10.82
N GLU A 36 1.42 2.84 10.44
CA GLU A 36 0.13 3.01 11.10
C GLU A 36 -0.86 1.85 10.81
N ARG A 37 -0.44 0.82 10.06
CA ARG A 37 -1.27 -0.33 9.65
C ARG A 37 -2.52 0.06 8.83
N ARG A 38 -2.51 1.23 8.19
CA ARG A 38 -3.59 1.74 7.32
C ARG A 38 -3.46 1.26 5.86
N LEU A 39 -2.26 0.83 5.48
CA LEU A 39 -1.92 0.29 4.17
C LEU A 39 -1.20 -1.07 4.31
N PRO A 40 -1.78 -2.17 3.82
CA PRO A 40 -1.11 -3.47 3.76
C PRO A 40 0.15 -3.44 2.90
N VAL A 41 1.19 -4.16 3.32
CA VAL A 41 2.42 -4.34 2.57
C VAL A 41 2.88 -5.79 2.61
N TYR A 42 3.45 -6.25 1.50
CA TYR A 42 3.94 -7.60 1.31
C TYR A 42 5.47 -7.58 1.26
N LYS A 43 6.13 -8.24 2.21
CA LYS A 43 7.59 -8.32 2.21
C LYS A 43 8.06 -9.36 1.20
N LEU A 44 8.91 -8.93 0.26
CA LEU A 44 9.64 -9.79 -0.65
C LEU A 44 11.07 -9.93 -0.14
N GLY A 45 11.34 -10.98 0.64
CA GLY A 45 12.63 -11.19 1.28
C GLY A 45 12.95 -10.15 2.37
N HIS A 46 14.24 -9.82 2.51
CA HIS A 46 14.74 -9.04 3.64
C HIS A 46 14.64 -7.51 3.47
N ARG A 47 14.55 -7.00 2.23
CA ARG A 47 14.67 -5.54 1.96
C ARG A 47 13.60 -4.96 1.03
N SER A 48 12.84 -5.79 0.33
CA SER A 48 11.85 -5.31 -0.63
C SER A 48 10.45 -5.42 -0.06
N VAL A 49 9.64 -4.40 -0.32
CA VAL A 49 8.21 -4.39 -0.01
C VAL A 49 7.44 -4.16 -1.30
N LEU A 50 6.30 -4.82 -1.40
CA LEU A 50 5.33 -4.67 -2.46
C LEU A 50 4.01 -4.21 -1.86
N ILE A 51 3.27 -3.42 -2.63
CA ILE A 51 1.98 -2.86 -2.25
C ILE A 51 0.99 -3.27 -3.35
N ASP A 52 -0.16 -3.81 -2.98
CA ASP A 52 -1.22 -4.07 -3.95
C ASP A 52 -1.83 -2.73 -4.40
N ALA A 53 -1.92 -2.50 -5.69
CA ALA A 53 -2.60 -1.32 -6.26
C ALA A 53 -4.02 -1.12 -5.71
N ARG A 54 -4.79 -2.20 -5.47
CA ARG A 54 -6.13 -2.11 -4.88
C ARG A 54 -6.12 -1.61 -3.44
N ASP A 55 -5.08 -1.98 -2.68
CA ASP A 55 -4.94 -1.50 -1.31
C ASP A 55 -4.60 -0.01 -1.27
N ILE A 56 -3.83 0.47 -2.25
CA ILE A 56 -3.56 1.90 -2.45
C ILE A 56 -4.85 2.64 -2.79
N GLU A 57 -5.62 2.15 -3.76
CA GLU A 57 -6.90 2.75 -4.15
C GLU A 57 -7.87 2.81 -2.97
N ALA A 58 -7.98 1.72 -2.20
CA ALA A 58 -8.81 1.67 -1.01
C ALA A 58 -8.32 2.62 0.08
N PHE A 59 -7.00 2.76 0.26
CA PHE A 59 -6.41 3.73 1.18
C PHE A 59 -6.75 5.17 0.78
N LEU A 60 -6.59 5.53 -0.49
CA LEU A 60 -6.94 6.86 -1.01
C LEU A 60 -8.42 7.16 -0.86
N ALA A 61 -9.30 6.18 -1.14
CA ALA A 61 -10.73 6.33 -0.93
C ALA A 61 -11.06 6.61 0.55
N ARG A 62 -10.42 5.90 1.49
CA ARG A 62 -10.55 6.18 2.93
C ARG A 62 -10.09 7.58 3.28
N CYS A 63 -8.90 8.00 2.82
CA CYS A 63 -8.40 9.36 3.06
C CYS A 63 -9.34 10.45 2.55
N ARG A 64 -9.97 10.23 1.38
CA ARG A 64 -10.97 11.15 0.84
C ARG A 64 -12.20 11.26 1.75
N VAL A 65 -12.72 10.13 2.23
CA VAL A 65 -13.87 10.12 3.15
C VAL A 65 -13.52 10.80 4.48
N ASP A 66 -12.34 10.51 5.04
CA ASP A 66 -11.87 11.14 6.27
C ASP A 66 -11.76 12.67 6.12
N ALA A 67 -11.24 13.14 4.98
CA ALA A 67 -11.12 14.57 4.68
C ALA A 67 -12.46 15.29 4.52
N LEU A 68 -13.52 14.58 4.09
CA LEU A 68 -14.87 15.14 3.99
C LEU A 68 -15.62 15.18 5.35
N ARG A 69 -15.11 14.47 6.36
CA ARG A 69 -15.70 14.39 7.70
C ARG A 69 -14.99 15.27 8.72
N ALA A 70 -13.86 15.89 8.36
CA ALA A 70 -13.07 16.81 9.17
C ALA A 70 -13.56 18.25 8.96
#